data_AF-A0A954L3J9-F1
#
_entry.id   AF-A0A954L3J9-F1
#
_cell.length_a   1.000
_cell.length_b   1.000
_cell.length_c   1.000
_cell.angle_alpha   90.00
_cell.angle_beta   90.00
_cell.angle_gamma   90.00
#
_symmetry.space_group_name_H-M   'P 1'
#
loop_
_entity.id
_entity.type
_entity.pdbx_description
1 polymer ?
#
loop_
_entity_poly.entity_id
_entity_poly.type
_entity_poly.pdbx_seq_one_letter_code
_entity_poly.pdbx_strand_id
1 'polypeptide(L)'
;EGTLLDNCMIVYGAAISDANRHDHSNLPVLLAGRGSGTVQTGRHVEFKSETPMANLFLSMLDRVGVKEERFGDSTGLLTDLS
;
A
#
# COMPACT_ATOMS: atom_id res chain seq x y z
N GLU A 1 -8.22 21.84 -4.65
CA GLU A 1 -9.14 21.85 -3.50
C GLU A 1 -9.81 20.49 -3.38
N GLY A 2 -10.12 20.05 -2.16
CA GLY A 2 -10.70 18.73 -1.87
C GLY A 2 -10.78 18.48 -0.36
N THR A 3 -11.32 17.34 0.03
CA THR A 3 -11.37 16.87 1.43
C THR A 3 -9.99 16.37 1.89
N LEU A 4 -9.84 16.11 3.20
CA LEU A 4 -8.62 15.48 3.74
C LEU A 4 -8.28 14.18 3.00
N LEU A 5 -9.28 13.32 2.77
CA LEU A 5 -9.09 12.04 2.09
C LEU A 5 -8.75 12.19 0.61
N ASP A 6 -9.02 13.32 -0.02
CA ASP A 6 -8.57 13.54 -1.41
C ASP A 6 -7.04 13.76 -1.49
N ASN A 7 -6.41 14.20 -0.39
CA ASN A 7 -5.02 14.65 -0.36
C ASN A 7 -4.09 13.79 0.49
N CYS A 8 -4.60 12.75 1.17
CA CYS A 8 -3.79 11.86 2.00
C CYS A 8 -3.80 10.42 1.48
N MET A 9 -2.86 9.64 2.02
CA MET A 9 -2.85 8.18 1.97
C MET A 9 -2.67 7.68 3.40
N ILE A 10 -3.59 6.84 3.87
CA ILE A 10 -3.58 6.26 5.21
C ILE A 10 -3.56 4.75 5.03
N VAL A 11 -2.51 4.10 5.54
CA VAL A 11 -2.46 2.65 5.66
C VAL A 11 -2.92 2.27 7.06
N TYR A 12 -3.91 1.38 7.12
CA TYR A 12 -4.41 0.79 8.35
C TYR A 12 -4.48 -0.72 8.18
N GLY A 13 -3.97 -1.49 9.13
CA GLY A 13 -3.91 -2.93 9.02
C GLY A 13 -2.99 -3.58 10.03
N ALA A 14 -2.65 -4.84 9.78
CA ALA A 14 -1.69 -5.60 10.58
C ALA A 14 -0.55 -6.15 9.72
N ALA A 15 0.60 -6.35 10.36
CA ALA A 15 1.75 -7.00 9.74
C ALA A 15 1.64 -8.53 9.71
N ILE A 16 0.58 -9.11 10.32
CA ILE A 16 0.30 -10.55 10.39
C ILE A 16 -1.20 -10.80 10.17
N SER A 17 -1.54 -11.86 9.44
CA SER A 17 -2.93 -12.29 9.21
C SER A 17 -3.42 -13.29 10.25
N ASP A 18 -2.52 -14.16 10.73
CA ASP A 18 -2.75 -15.08 11.85
C ASP A 18 -1.66 -14.88 12.91
N ALA A 19 -2.07 -14.36 14.08
CA ALA A 19 -1.16 -14.08 15.18
C ALA A 19 -0.61 -15.34 15.87
N ASN A 20 -1.35 -16.44 15.87
CA ASN A 20 -0.89 -17.69 16.49
C ASN A 20 0.22 -18.34 15.65
N ARG A 21 0.08 -18.25 14.32
CA ARG A 21 1.05 -18.81 13.36
C ARG A 21 2.17 -17.84 12.99
N HIS A 22 2.05 -16.56 13.36
CA HIS A 22 2.89 -15.48 12.86
C HIS A 22 2.91 -15.45 11.32
N ASP A 23 1.73 -15.61 10.71
CA ASP A 23 1.60 -15.70 9.26
C ASP A 23 1.60 -14.30 8.62
N HIS A 24 2.47 -14.12 7.62
CA HIS A 24 2.64 -12.86 6.87
C HIS A 24 1.97 -12.90 5.48
N SER A 25 1.26 -13.98 5.15
CA SER A 25 0.45 -14.07 3.93
C SER A 25 -0.90 -13.39 4.09
N ASN A 26 -1.50 -12.92 2.98
CA ASN A 26 -2.86 -12.35 2.94
C ASN A 26 -3.14 -11.32 4.04
N LEU A 27 -2.23 -10.35 4.19
CA LEU A 27 -2.28 -9.35 5.25
C LEU A 27 -3.58 -8.53 5.22
N PRO A 28 -4.20 -8.26 6.37
CA PRO A 28 -5.37 -7.39 6.44
C PRO A 28 -4.93 -5.93 6.31
N VAL A 29 -5.06 -5.36 5.12
CA VAL A 29 -4.61 -3.99 4.79
C VAL A 29 -5.74 -3.18 4.17
N LEU A 30 -5.96 -1.98 4.69
CA LEU A 30 -6.79 -0.92 4.13
C LEU A 30 -5.90 0.26 3.74
N LEU A 31 -5.97 0.67 2.47
CA LEU A 31 -5.44 1.95 2.00
C LEU A 31 -6.61 2.92 1.81
N ALA A 32 -6.66 3.96 2.64
CA ALA A 32 -7.66 5.01 2.58
C ALA A 32 -7.07 6.32 2.05
N GLY A 33 -7.87 7.05 1.30
CA GLY A 33 -7.49 8.33 0.68
C GLY A 33 -6.97 8.17 -0.74
N ARG A 34 -7.05 9.26 -1.51
CA ARG A 34 -6.80 9.28 -2.96
C ARG A 34 -5.38 9.72 -3.31
N GLY A 35 -4.56 10.11 -2.34
CA GLY A 35 -3.18 10.56 -2.56
C GLY A 35 -3.06 11.61 -3.66
N SER A 36 -3.89 12.66 -3.60
CA SER A 36 -3.97 13.71 -4.64
C SER A 36 -4.33 13.18 -6.03
N GLY A 37 -5.19 12.16 -6.07
CA GLY A 37 -5.68 11.52 -7.31
C GLY A 37 -4.79 10.40 -7.85
N THR A 38 -3.72 10.03 -7.17
CA THR A 38 -2.78 8.97 -7.59
C THR A 38 -3.18 7.57 -7.11
N VAL A 39 -4.29 7.45 -6.36
CA VAL A 39 -4.84 6.19 -5.86
C VAL A 39 -6.32 6.09 -6.21
N GLN A 40 -6.71 5.02 -6.90
CA GLN A 40 -8.10 4.65 -7.14
C GLN A 40 -8.65 3.88 -5.93
N THR A 41 -9.64 4.46 -5.25
CA THR A 41 -10.28 3.93 -4.05
C THR A 41 -11.57 3.17 -4.36
N GLY A 42 -12.19 2.54 -3.34
CA GLY A 42 -13.51 1.90 -3.48
C GLY A 42 -13.48 0.51 -4.13
N ARG A 43 -12.36 -0.20 -4.01
CA ARG A 43 -12.15 -1.52 -4.61
C ARG A 43 -11.36 -2.44 -3.68
N HIS A 44 -11.51 -3.73 -3.91
CA HIS A 44 -10.67 -4.78 -3.33
C HIS A 44 -9.63 -5.19 -4.37
N VAL A 45 -8.36 -5.24 -3.98
CA VAL A 45 -7.24 -5.57 -4.86
C VAL A 45 -6.47 -6.72 -4.23
N GLU A 46 -6.26 -7.76 -5.03
CA GLU A 46 -5.43 -8.91 -4.66
C GLU A 46 -4.17 -8.88 -5.51
N PHE A 47 -3.01 -8.95 -4.87
CA PHE A 47 -1.72 -9.07 -5.55
C PHE A 47 -1.31 -10.54 -5.60
N LYS A 48 -0.33 -10.86 -6.45
CA LYS A 48 0.23 -12.22 -6.51
C LYS A 48 0.72 -12.65 -5.12
N SER A 49 0.60 -13.95 -4.81
CA SER A 49 1.20 -14.52 -3.60
C SER A 49 2.68 -14.13 -3.51
N GLU A 50 3.17 -13.96 -2.28
CA GLU A 50 4.55 -13.51 -2.00
C GLU A 50 4.88 -12.10 -2.54
N THR A 51 3.89 -11.26 -2.86
CA THR A 51 4.15 -9.83 -3.12
C THR A 51 4.55 -9.16 -1.79
N PRO A 52 5.77 -8.58 -1.69
CA PRO A 52 6.21 -7.95 -0.46
C PRO A 52 5.34 -6.75 -0.10
N MET A 53 4.92 -6.66 1.17
CA MET A 53 4.20 -5.49 1.68
C MET A 53 5.02 -4.20 1.50
N ALA A 54 6.34 -4.29 1.49
CA ALA A 54 7.23 -3.18 1.20
C ALA A 54 7.00 -2.53 -0.17
N ASN A 55 6.43 -3.25 -1.16
CA ASN A 55 6.05 -2.67 -2.45
C ASN A 55 4.98 -1.59 -2.27
N LEU A 56 4.05 -1.74 -1.31
CA LEU A 56 3.05 -0.71 -1.00
C LEU A 56 3.74 0.56 -0.46
N PHE A 57 4.66 0.40 0.51
CA PHE A 57 5.36 1.54 1.09
C PHE A 57 6.25 2.26 0.09
N LEU A 58 6.98 1.52 -0.76
CA LEU A 58 7.74 2.11 -1.87
C LEU A 58 6.82 2.90 -2.82
N SER A 59 5.64 2.36 -3.12
CA SER A 59 4.65 3.01 -3.99
C SER A 59 4.04 4.27 -3.37
N MET A 60 3.94 4.32 -2.05
CA MET A 60 3.50 5.52 -1.31
C MET A 60 4.59 6.58 -1.28
N LEU A 61 5.85 6.21 -1.03
CA LEU A 61 7.00 7.12 -1.08
C LEU A 61 7.09 7.79 -2.45
N ASP A 62 7.00 6.99 -3.52
CA ASP A 62 7.04 7.48 -4.90
C ASP A 62 5.97 8.56 -5.17
N ARG A 63 4.74 8.34 -4.66
CA ARG A 63 3.59 9.25 -4.81
C ARG A 63 3.70 10.54 -4.01
N VAL A 64 4.42 10.55 -2.89
CA VAL A 64 4.71 11.78 -2.12
C VAL A 64 5.99 12.47 -2.57
N GLY A 65 6.58 12.04 -3.70
CA GLY A 65 7.76 12.66 -4.30
C GLY A 65 9.09 12.17 -3.72
N VAL A 66 9.09 11.18 -2.85
CA VAL A 66 10.31 10.55 -2.32
C VAL A 66 10.68 9.39 -3.24
N LYS A 67 11.63 9.65 -4.14
CA LYS A 67 12.06 8.70 -5.16
C LYS A 67 13.19 7.82 -4.62
N GLU A 68 12.84 6.59 -4.24
CA GLU A 68 13.77 5.55 -3.82
C GLU A 68 13.73 4.39 -4.80
N GLU A 69 14.86 3.71 -5.00
CA GLU A 69 14.89 2.49 -5.81
C GLU A 69 14.31 1.30 -5.06
N ARG A 70 14.37 1.33 -3.72
CA ARG A 70 14.00 0.20 -2.86
C ARG A 70 13.63 0.66 -1.45
N PHE A 71 12.67 -0.03 -0.84
CA PHE A 71 12.32 0.09 0.58
C PHE A 71 12.28 -1.33 1.17
N GLY A 72 13.08 -1.63 2.20
CA GLY A 72 13.11 -2.98 2.80
C GLY A 72 13.37 -4.10 1.78
N ASP A 73 12.45 -5.06 1.72
CA ASP A 73 12.44 -6.18 0.77
C ASP A 73 11.60 -5.94 -0.49
N SER A 74 11.25 -4.67 -0.78
CA SER A 74 10.48 -4.34 -1.98
C SER A 74 11.16 -4.81 -3.26
N THR A 75 10.37 -5.35 -4.17
CA THR A 75 10.78 -5.81 -5.51
C THR A 75 10.29 -4.90 -6.62
N GLY A 76 9.44 -3.91 -6.33
CA GLY A 76 8.99 -2.91 -7.29
C GLY A 76 7.78 -2.10 -6.83
N LEU A 77 7.35 -1.17 -7.67
CA LEU A 77 6.13 -0.38 -7.46
C LEU A 77 4.89 -1.22 -7.76
N LEU A 78 3.81 -0.98 -7.00
CA LEU A 78 2.48 -1.52 -7.27
C LEU A 78 1.80 -0.64 -8.32
N THR A 79 1.59 -1.21 -9.51
CA THR A 79 0.94 -0.53 -10.64
C THR A 79 -0.58 -0.47 -10.48
N ASP A 80 -1.18 -1.47 -9.85
CA ASP A 80 -2.64 -1.57 -9.66
C ASP A 80 -3.13 -0.71 -8.49
N LEU A 81 -2.50 0.43 -8.21
CA LEU A 81 -2.97 1.41 -7.22
C LEU A 81 -3.80 2.54 -7.85
N SER A 82 -3.60 2.82 -9.14
CA SER A 82 -4.23 3.92 -9.89
C SER A 82 -5.43 3.48 -10.74
#